data_AF-A0A8D8UFU6-F1
#
_entry.id   AF-A0A8D8UFU6-F1
#
_cell.length_a   1.000
_cell.length_b   1.000
_cell.length_c   1.000
_cell.angle_alpha   90.00
_cell.angle_beta   90.00
_cell.angle_gamma   90.00
#
_symmetry.space_group_name_H-M   'P 1'
#
loop_
_entity.id
_entity.type
_entity.pdbx_description
1 polymer ?
#
loop_
_entity_poly.entity_id
_entity_poly.type
_entity_poly.pdbx_seq_one_letter_code
_entity_poly.pdbx_strand_id
1 'polypeptide(L)'
;MTALQPLLQDAVQKKCTTRLWEAPYTVSGPLTWRQFHRLAGRGTDDRCEPQPIPSVLVGHEKDWLSLSPYALHHWEKLLLEPYSYQRDVAYIVVAPDSEYILSRTRTYFKELSSAYEVCRLGRHCPITKVLRDGILRVGKTAALKLAKEPVDEWFSLLGDSNTAGLLKLYAQVCRHYLAPQLSTLPLDRSLLDPPPPPYPPPPPPPHPPPPPPPRFFFFFFFSLTHIK
;
A
#
# COMPACT_ATOMS: atom_id res chain seq x y z
N MET A 1 -26.72 -25.01 7.98
CA MET A 1 -27.50 -24.85 6.73
C MET A 1 -27.17 -25.95 5.72
N THR A 2 -27.16 -27.23 6.13
CA THR A 2 -26.73 -28.38 5.31
C THR A 2 -27.88 -29.33 4.94
N ALA A 3 -29.06 -29.16 5.53
CA ALA A 3 -30.22 -30.02 5.30
C ALA A 3 -31.05 -29.66 4.04
N LEU A 4 -30.89 -28.44 3.50
CA LEU A 4 -31.62 -27.97 2.32
C LEU A 4 -31.01 -28.42 0.98
N GLN A 5 -29.71 -28.72 0.99
CA GLN A 5 -28.95 -29.10 -0.20
C GLN A 5 -29.47 -30.39 -0.88
N PRO A 6 -29.74 -31.51 -0.16
CA PRO A 6 -30.27 -32.71 -0.80
C PRO A 6 -31.73 -32.55 -1.28
N LEU A 7 -32.55 -31.77 -0.57
CA LEU A 7 -33.95 -31.54 -0.94
C LEU A 7 -34.08 -30.70 -2.23
N LEU A 8 -33.21 -29.70 -2.41
CA LEU A 8 -33.13 -28.93 -3.64
C LEU A 8 -32.58 -29.75 -4.81
N GLN A 9 -31.56 -30.59 -4.54
CA GLN A 9 -30.97 -31.47 -5.53
C GLN A 9 -31.98 -32.49 -6.07
N ASP A 10 -32.80 -33.08 -5.19
CA ASP A 10 -33.89 -33.98 -5.57
C ASP A 10 -35.00 -33.27 -6.36
N ALA A 11 -35.34 -32.02 -6.01
CA ALA A 11 -36.35 -31.24 -6.73
C ALA A 11 -35.89 -30.85 -8.15
N VAL A 12 -34.59 -30.59 -8.34
CA VAL A 12 -34.01 -30.22 -9.63
C VAL A 12 -33.74 -31.45 -10.52
N GLN A 13 -33.43 -32.61 -9.93
CA GLN A 13 -33.06 -33.83 -10.65
C GLN A 13 -34.22 -34.80 -10.88
N LYS A 14 -35.36 -34.64 -10.19
CA LYS A 14 -36.55 -35.45 -10.46
C LYS A 14 -37.02 -35.21 -11.90
N LYS A 15 -36.89 -36.24 -12.73
CA LYS A 15 -37.55 -36.33 -14.03
C LYS A 15 -39.06 -36.14 -13.83
N CYS A 16 -39.56 -34.93 -14.08
CA CYS A 16 -40.97 -34.75 -14.38
C CYS A 16 -41.26 -35.55 -15.65
N THR A 17 -42.14 -36.55 -15.56
CA THR A 17 -42.74 -37.18 -16.73
C THR A 17 -43.49 -36.09 -17.50
N THR A 18 -42.85 -35.52 -18.51
CA THR A 18 -43.45 -34.55 -19.43
C THR A 18 -44.59 -35.21 -20.19
N ARG A 19 -45.72 -34.51 -20.34
CA ARG A 19 -46.78 -34.93 -21.27
C ARG A 19 -46.23 -34.91 -22.71
N LEU A 20 -46.80 -35.71 -23.60
CA LEU A 20 -46.33 -35.99 -24.98
C LEU A 20 -46.04 -34.76 -25.87
N TRP A 21 -46.42 -33.55 -25.44
CA TRP A 21 -46.34 -32.30 -26.19
C TRP A 21 -45.35 -31.27 -25.60
N GLU A 22 -44.68 -31.60 -24.48
CA GLU A 22 -43.65 -30.75 -23.87
C GLU A 22 -42.25 -31.28 -24.22
N ALA A 23 -41.36 -30.38 -24.61
CA ALA A 23 -39.99 -30.73 -24.98
C ALA A 23 -39.28 -31.44 -23.80
N PRO A 24 -38.54 -32.54 -24.03
CA PRO A 24 -37.93 -33.31 -22.96
C PRO A 24 -36.75 -32.53 -22.37
N TYR A 25 -36.98 -31.79 -21.29
CA TYR A 25 -35.93 -31.16 -20.50
C TYR A 25 -35.32 -32.17 -19.52
N THR A 26 -34.69 -33.22 -20.04
CA THR A 26 -33.82 -34.04 -19.20
C THR A 26 -32.48 -33.31 -19.04
N VAL A 27 -32.39 -32.49 -17.99
CA VAL A 27 -31.12 -31.91 -17.56
C VAL A 27 -30.29 -33.02 -16.94
N SER A 28 -29.24 -33.46 -17.63
CA SER A 28 -28.31 -34.47 -17.12
C SER A 28 -27.20 -33.79 -16.29
N GLY A 29 -27.20 -34.02 -14.98
CA GLY A 29 -26.14 -33.60 -14.05
C GLY A 29 -26.27 -32.19 -13.47
N PRO A 30 -25.41 -31.82 -12.50
CA PRO A 30 -25.36 -30.48 -11.95
C PRO A 30 -24.93 -29.51 -13.05
N LEU A 31 -25.86 -28.66 -13.51
CA LEU A 31 -25.55 -27.61 -14.46
C LEU A 31 -24.71 -26.54 -13.76
N THR A 32 -23.60 -26.15 -14.38
CA THR A 32 -23.00 -24.85 -14.07
C THR A 32 -24.00 -23.74 -14.33
N TRP A 33 -23.90 -22.61 -13.62
CA TRP A 33 -24.75 -21.44 -13.86
C TRP A 33 -24.79 -21.06 -15.35
N ARG A 34 -23.65 -21.16 -16.04
CA ARG A 34 -23.52 -20.93 -17.49
C ARG A 34 -24.32 -21.93 -18.34
N GLN A 35 -24.41 -23.19 -17.94
CA GLN A 35 -25.22 -24.20 -18.65
C GLN A 35 -26.71 -24.02 -18.38
N PHE A 36 -27.10 -23.68 -17.14
CA PHE A 36 -28.49 -23.33 -16.80
C PHE A 36 -28.96 -22.11 -17.60
N HIS A 37 -28.16 -21.05 -17.62
CA HIS A 37 -28.49 -19.82 -18.36
C HIS A 37 -28.62 -20.03 -19.87
N ARG A 38 -27.80 -20.91 -20.47
CA ARG A 38 -27.92 -21.29 -21.90
C ARG A 38 -29.18 -22.10 -22.20
N LEU A 39 -29.62 -22.96 -21.28
CA LEU A 39 -30.85 -23.74 -21.45
C LEU A 39 -32.10 -22.89 -21.24
N ALA A 40 -32.04 -21.89 -20.34
CA ALA A 40 -33.12 -20.95 -20.09
C ALA A 40 -33.31 -19.89 -21.20
N GLY A 41 -32.23 -19.53 -21.92
CA GLY A 41 -32.25 -18.52 -22.98
C GLY A 41 -32.64 -19.05 -24.36
N ARG A 42 -33.85 -19.61 -24.53
CA ARG A 42 -34.41 -19.81 -25.87
C ARG A 42 -34.91 -18.47 -26.42
N GLY A 43 -34.10 -17.81 -27.24
CA GLY A 43 -34.58 -16.75 -28.14
C GLY A 43 -34.33 -15.31 -27.70
N THR A 44 -33.55 -15.06 -26.65
CA THR A 44 -32.94 -13.74 -26.45
C THR A 44 -31.49 -13.81 -26.88
N ASP A 45 -31.08 -12.91 -27.78
CA ASP A 45 -29.71 -12.71 -28.27
C ASP A 45 -28.76 -12.19 -27.16
N ASP A 46 -28.97 -12.59 -25.91
CA ASP A 46 -28.06 -12.32 -24.80
C ASP A 46 -26.85 -13.25 -24.92
N ARG A 47 -26.02 -12.92 -25.91
CA ARG A 47 -24.66 -13.43 -26.08
C ARG A 47 -23.85 -12.94 -24.89
N CYS A 48 -23.95 -13.66 -23.78
CA CYS A 48 -23.10 -13.49 -22.60
C CYS A 48 -21.69 -13.99 -22.96
N GLU A 49 -21.05 -13.23 -23.85
CA GLU A 49 -19.65 -13.37 -24.21
C GLU A 49 -18.82 -12.76 -23.07
N PRO A 50 -17.71 -13.41 -22.70
CA PRO A 50 -16.80 -12.83 -21.73
C PRO A 50 -16.39 -11.44 -22.22
N GLN A 51 -16.54 -10.44 -21.34
CA GLN A 51 -16.08 -9.09 -21.63
C GLN A 51 -14.58 -9.10 -21.93
N PRO A 52 -14.10 -8.24 -22.84
CA PRO A 52 -12.68 -8.14 -23.13
C PRO A 52 -11.90 -7.82 -21.86
N ILE A 53 -10.69 -8.37 -21.75
CA ILE A 53 -9.80 -8.08 -20.61
C ILE A 53 -9.44 -6.59 -20.66
N PRO A 54 -9.69 -5.81 -19.59
CA PRO A 54 -9.38 -4.39 -19.56
C PRO A 54 -7.86 -4.19 -19.56
N SER A 55 -7.37 -3.13 -20.22
CA SER A 55 -5.97 -2.73 -20.15
C SER A 55 -5.69 -1.81 -18.96
N VAL A 56 -4.45 -1.80 -18.49
CA VAL A 56 -3.94 -0.96 -17.39
C VAL A 56 -2.87 -0.03 -17.93
N LEU A 57 -2.95 1.25 -17.56
CA LEU A 57 -1.96 2.27 -17.93
C LEU A 57 -0.81 2.28 -16.93
N VAL A 58 0.42 2.15 -17.42
CA VAL A 58 1.66 2.15 -16.61
C VAL A 58 2.73 3.00 -17.28
N GLY A 59 3.73 3.44 -16.53
CA GLY A 59 4.89 4.16 -17.07
C GLY A 59 6.01 3.19 -17.51
N HIS A 60 6.77 3.58 -18.54
CA HIS A 60 8.00 2.92 -18.96
C HIS A 60 8.88 3.92 -19.72
N GLU A 61 10.14 4.08 -19.33
CA GLU A 61 11.10 4.96 -20.01
C GLU A 61 10.57 6.36 -20.37
N LYS A 62 9.80 6.97 -19.48
CA LYS A 62 9.15 8.30 -19.65
C LYS A 62 7.99 8.33 -20.66
N ASP A 63 7.47 7.17 -21.05
CA ASP A 63 6.26 7.03 -21.86
C ASP A 63 5.17 6.25 -21.09
N TRP A 64 3.94 6.28 -21.61
CA TRP A 64 2.78 5.60 -21.03
C TRP A 64 2.35 4.41 -21.88
N LEU A 65 2.38 3.22 -21.28
CA LEU A 65 2.01 1.97 -21.93
C LEU A 65 0.65 1.47 -21.43
N SER A 66 -0.22 1.10 -22.35
CA SER A 66 -1.45 0.37 -22.07
C SER A 66 -1.18 -1.13 -22.18
N LEU A 67 -1.15 -1.84 -21.05
CA LEU A 67 -0.77 -3.25 -20.96
C LEU A 67 -1.91 -4.13 -20.45
N SER A 68 -1.82 -5.43 -20.70
CA SER A 68 -2.69 -6.42 -20.05
C SER A 68 -2.42 -6.46 -18.54
N PRO A 69 -3.43 -6.67 -17.66
CA PRO A 69 -3.23 -6.81 -16.22
C PRO A 69 -2.25 -7.93 -15.85
N TYR A 70 -2.15 -8.96 -16.71
CA TYR A 70 -1.19 -10.05 -16.51
C TYR A 70 0.26 -9.58 -16.54
N ALA A 71 0.58 -8.50 -17.26
CA ALA A 71 1.93 -7.95 -17.34
C ALA A 71 2.43 -7.39 -15.99
N LEU A 72 1.54 -7.06 -15.05
CA LEU A 72 1.91 -6.55 -13.73
C LEU A 72 2.72 -7.58 -12.90
N HIS A 73 2.55 -8.88 -13.15
CA HIS A 73 3.37 -9.93 -12.53
C HIS A 73 4.85 -9.89 -12.95
N HIS A 74 5.16 -9.11 -13.99
CA HIS A 74 6.49 -8.92 -14.52
C HIS A 74 6.97 -7.48 -14.33
N TRP A 75 6.41 -6.75 -13.35
CA TRP A 75 6.73 -5.35 -13.04
C TRP A 75 8.23 -5.05 -13.11
N GLU A 76 9.03 -5.78 -12.34
CA GLU A 76 10.47 -5.58 -12.25
C GLU A 76 11.18 -5.93 -13.58
N LYS A 77 10.76 -7.01 -14.25
CA LYS A 77 11.36 -7.46 -15.51
C LYS A 77 11.09 -6.51 -16.67
N LEU A 78 9.92 -5.88 -16.64
CA LEU A 78 9.46 -4.91 -17.62
C LEU A 78 9.83 -3.47 -17.22
N LEU A 79 10.55 -3.27 -16.11
CA LEU A 79 10.98 -1.95 -15.62
C LEU A 79 9.84 -0.92 -15.54
N LEU A 80 8.65 -1.39 -15.17
CA LEU A 80 7.45 -0.55 -15.14
C LEU A 80 7.52 0.50 -14.03
N GLU A 81 6.79 1.58 -14.23
CA GLU A 81 6.62 2.69 -13.29
C GLU A 81 5.14 2.93 -12.99
N PRO A 82 4.81 3.43 -11.79
CA PRO A 82 3.45 3.82 -11.48
C PRO A 82 2.99 4.94 -12.43
N TYR A 83 1.70 4.92 -12.80
CA TYR A 83 1.10 6.03 -13.57
C TYR A 83 1.14 7.36 -12.80
N SER A 84 1.00 7.28 -11.48
CA SER A 84 1.16 8.42 -10.58
C SER A 84 2.62 8.75 -10.34
N TYR A 85 2.91 9.99 -9.92
CA TYR A 85 4.21 10.34 -9.36
C TYR A 85 4.64 9.39 -8.23
N GLN A 86 5.94 9.13 -8.19
CA GLN A 86 6.60 8.45 -7.09
C GLN A 86 6.31 9.19 -5.78
N ARG A 87 6.04 8.44 -4.71
CA ARG A 87 5.74 8.96 -3.39
C ARG A 87 6.76 8.44 -2.40
N ASP A 88 7.49 9.35 -1.79
CA ASP A 88 8.35 8.97 -0.69
C ASP A 88 7.52 8.65 0.56
N VAL A 89 7.91 7.60 1.29
CA VAL A 89 7.24 7.09 2.48
C VAL A 89 8.22 7.07 3.64
N ALA A 90 7.87 7.77 4.71
CA ALA A 90 8.57 7.72 5.98
C ALA A 90 7.77 6.86 6.97
N TYR A 91 8.41 5.93 7.69
CA TYR A 91 7.72 4.99 8.57
C TYR A 91 8.29 4.92 9.99
N ILE A 92 7.45 4.52 10.93
CA ILE A 92 7.81 4.07 12.28
C ILE A 92 7.14 2.72 12.51
N VAL A 93 7.88 1.78 13.08
CA VAL A 93 7.37 0.44 13.37
C VAL A 93 7.11 0.31 14.85
N VAL A 94 5.91 -0.06 15.26
CA VAL A 94 5.61 -0.41 16.65
C VAL A 94 5.71 -1.92 16.81
N ALA A 95 6.63 -2.39 17.65
CA ALA A 95 6.92 -3.82 17.81
C ALA A 95 7.10 -4.18 19.29
N PRO A 96 6.77 -5.43 19.68
CA PRO A 96 7.05 -5.90 21.03
C PRO A 96 8.56 -5.96 21.29
N ASP A 97 8.94 -5.72 22.55
CA ASP A 97 10.33 -5.78 23.01
C ASP A 97 10.80 -7.23 23.16
N SER A 98 11.06 -7.87 22.02
CA SER A 98 11.54 -9.24 21.89
C SER A 98 12.57 -9.30 20.77
N GLU A 99 13.82 -9.65 21.10
CA GLU A 99 14.93 -9.60 20.14
C GLU A 99 14.69 -10.47 18.90
N TYR A 100 14.03 -11.60 19.06
CA TYR A 100 13.64 -12.46 17.94
C TYR A 100 12.69 -11.76 16.97
N ILE A 101 11.70 -11.03 17.49
CA ILE A 101 10.73 -10.28 16.68
C ILE A 101 11.42 -9.09 16.05
N LEU A 102 12.17 -8.30 16.84
CA LEU A 102 12.89 -7.13 16.38
C LEU A 102 13.88 -7.46 15.25
N SER A 103 14.58 -8.58 15.35
CA SER A 103 15.48 -9.06 14.30
C SER A 103 14.73 -9.31 12.98
N ARG A 104 13.61 -10.05 13.02
CA ARG A 104 12.78 -10.30 11.84
C ARG A 104 12.15 -9.04 11.28
N THR A 105 11.68 -8.14 12.14
CA THR A 105 11.13 -6.84 11.76
C THR A 105 12.16 -6.01 10.99
N ARG A 106 13.40 -5.91 11.49
CA ARG A 106 14.48 -5.18 10.79
C ARG A 106 14.75 -5.75 9.40
N THR A 107 14.84 -7.08 9.27
CA THR A 107 15.05 -7.73 7.97
C THR A 107 13.88 -7.47 7.03
N TYR A 108 12.64 -7.64 7.49
CA TYR A 108 11.44 -7.42 6.69
C TYR A 108 11.35 -5.98 6.17
N PHE A 109 11.53 -4.97 7.02
CA PHE A 109 11.45 -3.57 6.60
C PHE A 109 12.59 -3.17 5.67
N LYS A 110 13.78 -3.77 5.83
CA LYS A 110 14.88 -3.60 4.88
C LYS A 110 14.53 -4.16 3.50
N GLU A 111 13.96 -5.36 3.43
CA GLU A 111 13.51 -5.98 2.18
C GLU A 111 12.36 -5.19 1.54
N LEU A 112 11.40 -4.72 2.34
CA LEU A 112 10.31 -3.88 1.89
C LEU A 112 10.81 -2.55 1.31
N SER A 113 11.75 -1.88 1.98
CA SER A 113 12.38 -0.67 1.45
C SER A 113 13.05 -0.90 0.09
N SER A 114 13.83 -1.98 -0.03
CA SER A 114 14.46 -2.35 -1.30
C SER A 114 13.43 -2.61 -2.39
N ALA A 115 12.37 -3.37 -2.10
CA ALA A 115 11.32 -3.67 -3.06
C ALA A 115 10.57 -2.40 -3.52
N TYR A 116 10.32 -1.45 -2.61
CA TYR A 116 9.66 -0.18 -2.92
C TYR A 116 10.47 0.66 -3.92
N GLU A 117 11.78 0.74 -3.71
CA GLU A 117 12.71 1.48 -4.57
C GLU A 117 12.93 0.79 -5.92
N VAL A 118 13.08 -0.55 -5.92
CA VAL A 118 13.17 -1.36 -7.16
C VAL A 118 11.90 -1.23 -7.99
N CYS A 119 10.74 -1.17 -7.35
CA CYS A 119 9.47 -0.93 -8.03
C CYS A 119 9.30 0.53 -8.51
N ARG A 120 10.30 1.40 -8.30
CA ARG A 120 10.29 2.82 -8.69
C ARG A 120 9.10 3.57 -8.10
N LEU A 121 8.69 3.22 -6.87
CA LEU A 121 7.56 3.84 -6.20
C LEU A 121 7.93 5.10 -5.41
N GLY A 122 9.22 5.34 -5.19
CA GLY A 122 9.78 6.44 -4.40
C GLY A 122 10.79 5.92 -3.39
N ARG A 123 11.10 6.72 -2.36
CA ARG A 123 11.95 6.31 -1.23
C ARG A 123 11.12 5.72 -0.10
N HIS A 124 11.63 4.71 0.60
CA HIS A 124 10.97 4.12 1.77
C HIS A 124 11.94 4.04 2.95
N CYS A 125 11.81 4.94 3.92
CA CYS A 125 12.82 5.13 4.96
C CYS A 125 12.23 5.22 6.37
N PRO A 126 12.94 4.70 7.40
CA PRO A 126 12.53 4.88 8.79
C PRO A 126 12.72 6.33 9.26
N ILE A 127 11.83 6.82 10.13
CA ILE A 127 11.97 8.13 10.77
C ILE A 127 13.01 8.04 11.90
N THR A 128 14.27 8.29 11.56
CA THR A 128 15.41 8.13 12.48
C THR A 128 15.62 9.29 13.45
N LYS A 129 15.06 10.47 13.16
CA LYS A 129 15.14 11.66 14.03
C LYS A 129 14.51 11.43 15.41
N VAL A 130 13.56 10.50 15.49
CA VAL A 130 12.73 10.18 16.66
C VAL A 130 13.20 8.89 17.32
N LEU A 131 13.48 7.86 16.50
CA LEU A 131 13.93 6.54 16.98
C LEU A 131 15.13 6.11 16.15
N ARG A 132 16.27 5.77 16.78
CA ARG A 132 17.53 5.50 16.05
C ARG A 132 17.40 4.46 14.93
N ASP A 133 16.57 3.43 15.13
CA ASP A 133 16.31 2.36 14.17
C ASP A 133 14.91 2.42 13.54
N GLY A 134 14.13 3.49 13.83
CA GLY A 134 12.74 3.63 13.40
C GLY A 134 11.76 2.67 14.08
N ILE A 135 12.19 1.93 15.11
CA ILE A 135 11.37 0.92 15.79
C ILE A 135 11.04 1.37 17.22
N LEU A 136 9.75 1.55 17.49
CA LEU A 136 9.20 1.80 18.82
C LEU A 136 8.96 0.46 19.52
N ARG A 137 9.77 0.19 20.55
CA ARG A 137 9.73 -1.07 21.30
C ARG A 137 8.74 -0.99 22.45
N VAL A 138 7.80 -1.94 22.49
CA VAL A 138 6.76 -2.04 23.51
C VAL A 138 7.01 -3.26 24.39
N GLY A 139 7.39 -3.04 25.64
CA GLY A 139 7.81 -4.11 26.53
C GLY A 139 7.57 -3.83 28.00
N LYS A 140 8.14 -4.69 28.85
CA LYS A 140 8.03 -4.59 30.32
C LYS A 140 8.53 -3.24 30.84
N THR A 141 9.58 -2.69 30.24
CA THR A 141 10.12 -1.37 30.59
C THR A 141 9.13 -0.25 30.32
N ALA A 142 8.40 -0.30 29.20
CA ALA A 142 7.38 0.67 28.87
C ALA A 142 6.16 0.52 29.81
N ALA A 143 5.78 -0.71 30.12
CA ALA A 143 4.69 -1.00 31.05
C ALA A 143 4.95 -0.46 32.45
N LEU A 144 6.17 -0.61 32.98
CA LEU A 144 6.53 -0.07 34.29
C LEU A 144 6.44 1.46 34.36
N LYS A 145 6.87 2.15 33.29
CA LYS A 145 6.85 3.61 33.23
C LYS A 145 5.44 4.17 33.03
N LEU A 146 4.61 3.48 32.26
CA LEU A 146 3.26 3.94 31.88
C LEU A 146 2.15 3.36 32.76
N ALA A 147 2.48 2.53 33.76
CA ALA A 147 1.50 1.90 34.64
C ALA A 147 0.57 2.90 35.35
N LYS A 148 1.03 4.14 35.58
CA LYS A 148 0.27 5.21 36.24
C LYS A 148 -0.40 6.17 35.28
N GLU A 149 -0.06 6.11 33.99
CA GLU A 149 -0.60 7.03 33.00
C GLU A 149 -2.03 6.65 32.67
N PRO A 150 -2.97 7.61 32.63
CA PRO A 150 -4.36 7.30 32.27
C PRO A 150 -4.43 6.74 30.85
N VAL A 151 -5.50 6.01 30.57
CA VAL A 151 -5.87 5.56 29.21
C VAL A 151 -7.30 6.02 28.96
N ASP A 152 -7.69 6.17 27.69
CA ASP A 152 -9.06 6.57 27.36
C ASP A 152 -10.08 5.61 27.99
N GLU A 153 -11.21 6.16 28.43
CA GLU A 153 -12.19 5.41 29.22
C GLU A 153 -12.77 4.18 28.49
N TRP A 154 -12.80 4.19 27.16
CA TRP A 154 -13.28 3.05 26.38
C TRP A 154 -12.42 1.79 26.58
N PHE A 155 -11.14 1.92 26.96
CA PHE A 155 -10.30 0.77 27.30
C PHE A 155 -10.77 0.05 28.58
N SER A 156 -11.51 0.73 29.46
CA SER A 156 -12.15 0.10 30.62
C SER A 156 -13.31 -0.80 30.21
N LEU A 157 -13.89 -0.59 29.03
CA LEU A 157 -14.97 -1.43 28.47
C LEU A 157 -14.48 -2.76 27.92
N LEU A 158 -13.16 -2.92 27.69
CA LEU A 158 -12.56 -4.16 27.16
C LEU A 158 -12.48 -5.30 28.19
N GLY A 159 -12.79 -5.02 29.46
CA GLY A 159 -12.66 -5.96 30.57
C GLY A 159 -11.21 -6.26 30.95
N ASP A 160 -11.05 -7.23 31.87
CA ASP A 160 -9.76 -7.59 32.46
C ASP A 160 -9.19 -8.87 31.84
N SER A 161 -8.85 -8.77 30.55
CA SER A 161 -8.11 -9.83 29.85
C SER A 161 -6.65 -9.45 29.64
N ASN A 162 -5.76 -10.44 29.51
CA ASN A 162 -4.36 -10.20 29.16
C ASN A 162 -4.22 -9.40 27.85
N THR A 163 -5.08 -9.69 26.88
CA THR A 163 -5.14 -8.94 25.61
C THR A 163 -5.57 -7.49 25.82
N ALA A 164 -6.56 -7.22 26.68
CA ALA A 164 -6.96 -5.86 27.02
C ALA A 164 -5.81 -5.10 27.73
N GLY A 165 -5.06 -5.77 28.60
CA GLY A 165 -3.85 -5.20 29.22
C GLY A 165 -2.77 -4.85 28.20
N LEU A 166 -2.53 -5.72 27.22
CA LEU A 166 -1.61 -5.45 26.11
C LEU A 166 -2.08 -4.28 25.25
N LEU A 167 -3.37 -4.24 24.87
CA LEU A 167 -3.93 -3.13 24.08
C LEU A 167 -3.81 -1.80 24.81
N LYS A 168 -4.10 -1.77 26.12
CA LYS A 168 -3.90 -0.59 26.99
C LYS A 168 -2.45 -0.12 26.96
N LEU A 169 -1.50 -1.05 27.12
CA LEU A 169 -0.06 -0.74 27.07
C LEU A 169 0.35 -0.12 25.73
N TYR A 170 -0.04 -0.74 24.61
CA TYR A 170 0.28 -0.21 23.28
C TYR A 170 -0.31 1.17 23.05
N ALA A 171 -1.55 1.40 23.48
CA ALA A 171 -2.21 2.69 23.39
C ALA A 171 -1.48 3.76 24.20
N GLN A 172 -1.09 3.46 25.44
CA GLN A 172 -0.28 4.37 26.27
C GLN A 172 1.06 4.69 25.63
N VAL A 173 1.76 3.69 25.07
CA VAL A 173 3.04 3.93 24.39
C VAL A 173 2.85 4.83 23.18
N CYS A 174 1.84 4.58 22.35
CA CYS A 174 1.54 5.44 21.21
C CYS A 174 1.21 6.87 21.66
N ARG A 175 0.42 7.04 22.71
CA ARG A 175 -0.01 8.36 23.16
C ARG A 175 1.10 9.16 23.83
N HIS A 176 1.95 8.51 24.62
CA HIS A 176 2.93 9.20 25.47
C HIS A 176 4.35 9.22 24.92
N TYR A 177 4.72 8.25 24.09
CA TYR A 177 6.05 8.21 23.46
C TYR A 177 5.99 8.54 21.98
N LEU A 178 5.00 8.07 21.23
CA LEU A 178 4.95 8.30 19.78
C LEU A 178 4.35 9.67 19.43
N ALA A 179 3.17 10.00 19.95
CA ALA A 179 2.45 11.21 19.57
C ALA A 179 3.24 12.52 19.81
N PRO A 180 3.94 12.69 20.95
CA PRO A 180 4.74 13.90 21.18
C PRO A 180 5.95 14.00 20.25
N GLN A 181 6.52 12.86 19.85
CA GLN A 181 7.61 12.84 18.89
C GLN A 181 7.09 13.24 17.50
N LEU A 182 5.95 12.69 17.08
CA LEU A 182 5.34 12.99 15.79
C LEU A 182 4.87 14.44 15.67
N SER A 183 4.36 15.06 16.74
CA SER A 183 3.93 16.46 16.70
C SER A 183 5.08 17.45 16.50
N THR A 184 6.30 17.07 16.90
CA THR A 184 7.50 17.90 16.67
C THR A 184 8.09 17.74 15.28
N LEU A 185 7.65 16.74 14.50
CA LEU A 185 8.19 16.52 13.17
C LEU A 185 7.54 17.47 12.16
N PRO A 186 8.34 18.24 11.41
CA PRO A 186 7.82 18.85 10.19
C PRO A 186 7.48 17.71 9.24
N LEU A 187 6.19 17.53 8.93
CA LEU A 187 5.68 16.50 8.01
C LEU A 187 6.02 16.81 6.53
N ASP A 188 7.11 17.55 6.30
CA ASP A 188 7.57 17.95 4.97
C ASP A 188 8.62 16.99 4.40
N ARG A 189 9.22 17.37 3.27
CA ARG A 189 10.22 16.55 2.57
C ARG A 189 11.49 16.28 3.39
N SER A 190 11.75 17.06 4.46
CA SER A 190 12.96 16.93 5.26
C SER A 190 13.03 15.64 6.10
N LEU A 191 11.93 14.89 6.22
CA LEU A 191 11.92 13.57 6.85
C LEU A 191 12.66 12.52 6.04
N LEU A 192 12.81 12.77 4.74
CA LEU A 192 13.32 11.83 3.77
C LEU A 192 14.77 12.15 3.42
N ASP A 193 15.31 13.25 3.92
CA ASP A 193 16.70 13.60 3.73
C ASP A 193 17.59 12.64 4.53
N PRO A 194 18.66 12.09 3.92
CA PRO A 194 19.59 11.22 4.62
C PRO A 194 20.24 11.99 5.78
N PRO A 195 20.61 11.30 6.88
CA PRO A 195 21.38 11.93 7.95
C PRO A 195 22.67 12.54 7.37
N PRO A 196 23.10 13.73 7.85
CA PRO A 196 24.32 14.35 7.37
C PRO A 196 25.48 13.37 7.55
N PRO A 197 26.36 13.20 6.53
CA PRO A 197 27.47 12.28 6.62
C PRO A 197 28.37 12.65 7.81
N PRO A 198 28.99 11.67 8.49
CA PRO A 198 29.85 11.93 9.65
C PRO A 198 31.13 12.72 9.29
N TYR A 199 31.41 12.90 8.00
CA TYR A 199 32.52 13.70 7.50
C TYR A 199 32.01 14.68 6.45
N PRO A 200 32.49 15.94 6.44
CA PRO A 200 32.23 16.85 5.34
C PRO A 200 32.76 16.23 4.04
N PRO A 201 32.02 16.37 2.92
CA PRO A 201 32.53 15.90 1.63
C PRO A 201 33.86 16.58 1.33
N PRO A 202 34.84 15.86 0.74
CA PRO A 202 36.09 16.48 0.30
C PRO A 202 35.77 17.64 -0.65
N PRO A 203 36.57 18.73 -0.62
CA PRO A 203 36.34 19.87 -1.49
C PRO A 203 36.28 19.41 -2.96
N PRO A 204 35.38 19.98 -3.78
CA PRO A 204 35.31 19.66 -5.19
C PRO A 204 36.67 19.90 -5.84
N PRO A 205 37.08 19.05 -6.82
CA PRO A 205 38.30 19.31 -7.58
C PRO A 205 38.22 20.72 -8.20
N PRO A 206 39.34 21.45 -8.29
CA PRO A 206 39.35 22.80 -8.83
C PRO A 206 38.69 22.81 -10.21
N HIS A 207 37.60 23.58 -10.35
CA HIS A 207 36.90 23.73 -11.61
C HIS A 207 37.87 24.27 -12.66
N PRO A 208 37.87 23.75 -13.92
CA PRO A 208 38.53 24.44 -15.01
C PRO A 208 37.93 25.85 -15.17
N PRO A 209 38.73 26.86 -15.54
CA PRO A 209 38.26 28.24 -15.63
C PRO A 209 37.07 28.36 -16.59
N PRO A 210 36.08 29.22 -16.29
CA PRO A 210 34.94 29.41 -17.16
C PRO A 210 35.38 29.98 -18.52
N PRO A 211 34.75 29.55 -19.64
CA PRO A 211 35.00 30.14 -20.94
C PRO A 211 34.61 31.63 -20.94
N PRO A 212 35.29 32.49 -21.73
CA PRO A 212 35.02 33.92 -21.74
C PRO A 212 33.59 34.23 -22.22
N PRO A 213 32.94 35.26 -21.66
CA PRO A 213 31.54 35.56 -21.98
C PRO A 213 31.38 36.02 -23.43
N PRO A 214 30.33 35.57 -24.14
CA PRO A 214 30.01 36.08 -25.47
C PRO A 214 29.57 37.54 -25.37
N ARG A 215 30.19 38.40 -26.19
CA ARG A 215 29.81 39.81 -26.34
C ARG A 215 28.48 39.90 -27.09
N PHE A 216 27.38 39.99 -26.36
CA PHE A 216 26.12 40.49 -26.91
C PHE A 216 25.73 41.76 -26.17
N PHE A 217 25.82 42.89 -26.87
CA PHE A 217 25.16 44.13 -26.52
C PHE A 217 23.66 43.98 -26.78
N PHE A 218 22.82 44.11 -25.76
CA PHE A 218 21.43 44.56 -25.96
C PHE A 218 21.00 45.45 -24.79
N PHE A 219 20.40 46.57 -25.17
CA PHE A 219 20.05 47.72 -24.34
C PHE A 219 18.95 47.42 -23.31
N PHE A 220 19.12 47.99 -22.11
CA PHE A 220 18.10 48.10 -21.06
C PHE A 220 16.99 49.07 -21.46
N PHE A 221 15.74 48.73 -21.14
CA PHE A 221 14.75 49.70 -20.68
C PHE A 221 13.86 49.03 -19.63
N PHE A 222 14.03 49.40 -18.35
CA PHE A 222 13.05 49.16 -17.29
C PHE A 222 12.48 50.53 -16.90
N SER A 223 11.19 50.73 -17.15
CA SER A 223 10.45 51.89 -16.69
C SER A 223 10.09 51.69 -15.22
N LEU A 224 10.59 52.57 -14.36
CA LEU A 224 10.30 52.60 -12.93
C LEU A 224 9.31 53.73 -12.66
N THR A 225 8.00 53.43 -12.60
CA THR A 225 7.01 54.35 -12.02
C THR A 225 6.77 53.99 -10.56
N HIS A 226 7.57 54.66 -9.73
CA HIS A 226 7.29 55.26 -8.42
C HIS A 226 6.31 54.60 -7.43
N ILE A 227 6.84 54.36 -6.22
CA ILE A 227 6.10 54.27 -4.96
C ILE A 227 5.67 55.68 -4.52
N LYS A 228 4.37 55.89 -4.31
CA LYS A 228 3.77 56.63 -3.19
C LYS A 228 2.27 56.39 -3.14
#